data_AF-A0A074VPA5-F1
#
_entry.id   AF-A0A074VPA5-F1
#
_cell.length_a   1.000
_cell.length_b   1.000
_cell.length_c   1.000
_cell.angle_alpha   90.00
_cell.angle_beta   90.00
_cell.angle_gamma   90.00
#
_symmetry.space_group_name_H-M   'P 1'
#
loop_
_entity.id
_entity.type
_entity.pdbx_description
1 polymer ?
#
loop_
_entity_poly.entity_id
_entity_poly.type
_entity_poly.pdbx_seq_one_letter_code
_entity_poly.pdbx_strand_id
1 'polypeptide(L)'
;CVICLDTVTERAVAVPCNHLNFDFLCLLSWSQEHPSCPLCKAPLTAIEYDWRSPTDHKVYTIPKQETPKTPAVASATSRFRPPRRRPATSHRPLYTTPDAALAFRRRIYADQNYSLHVGTNRTSQYQNFTPATFAASPPLQSRARLFMRRELLVFDFLADNNARLGFLIEYIVAILKTTEIKDASGSASALVAEFLSLNAASLFLHELEAWLRSPYERLEDWDRHVQYA
;
A
#
# COMPACT_ATOMS: atom_id res chain seq x y z
N CYS A 1 -15.88 -9.74 10.53
CA CYS A 1 -15.04 -10.35 9.48
C CYS A 1 -13.58 -10.12 9.84
N VAL A 2 -12.79 -11.19 9.97
CA VAL A 2 -11.39 -11.09 10.39
C VAL A 2 -10.45 -10.53 9.31
N ILE A 3 -10.95 -10.35 8.08
CA ILE A 3 -10.17 -9.81 6.95
C ILE A 3 -10.34 -8.30 6.87
N CYS A 4 -11.57 -7.77 6.87
CA CYS A 4 -11.83 -6.32 6.79
C CYS A 4 -11.99 -5.63 8.15
N LEU A 5 -12.02 -6.39 9.25
CA LEU A 5 -12.22 -5.90 10.62
C LEU A 5 -13.57 -5.19 10.89
N ASP A 6 -14.56 -5.37 10.01
CA ASP A 6 -15.93 -4.88 10.17
C ASP A 6 -16.91 -6.03 10.52
N THR A 7 -18.18 -5.71 10.78
CA THR A 7 -19.27 -6.67 10.96
C THR A 7 -19.45 -7.57 9.73
N VAL A 8 -19.71 -8.86 9.94
CA VAL A 8 -19.95 -9.80 8.83
C VAL A 8 -21.35 -9.55 8.28
N THR A 9 -21.44 -9.09 7.03
CA THR A 9 -22.68 -8.79 6.32
C THR A 9 -23.10 -9.96 5.42
N GLU A 10 -22.15 -10.62 4.75
CA GLU A 10 -22.40 -11.77 3.88
C GLU A 10 -21.50 -12.93 4.29
N ARG A 11 -21.99 -13.78 5.20
CA ARG A 11 -21.19 -14.86 5.80
C ARG A 11 -20.71 -15.87 4.75
N ALA A 12 -19.41 -16.13 4.75
CA ALA A 12 -18.78 -17.18 3.96
C ALA A 12 -18.15 -18.29 4.79
N VAL A 13 -18.19 -19.51 4.23
CA VAL A 13 -17.64 -20.74 4.82
C VAL A 13 -16.42 -21.17 4.03
N ALA A 14 -15.29 -21.32 4.72
CA ALA A 14 -14.07 -21.84 4.16
C ALA A 14 -14.09 -23.38 4.10
N VAL A 15 -14.08 -23.98 2.92
CA VAL A 15 -14.02 -25.45 2.76
C VAL A 15 -12.57 -25.90 2.59
N PRO A 16 -12.08 -26.92 3.33
CA PRO A 16 -12.83 -27.88 4.17
C PRO A 16 -12.85 -27.57 5.68
N CYS A 17 -12.23 -26.48 6.12
CA CYS A 17 -12.00 -26.23 7.56
C CYS A 17 -13.20 -25.60 8.29
N ASN A 18 -14.29 -25.30 7.58
CA ASN A 18 -15.57 -24.77 8.08
C ASN A 18 -15.45 -23.51 8.96
N HIS A 19 -14.42 -22.70 8.75
CA HIS A 19 -14.33 -21.40 9.42
C HIS A 19 -15.29 -20.39 8.78
N LEU A 20 -15.94 -19.58 9.62
CA LEU A 20 -17.13 -18.77 9.25
C LEU A 20 -16.96 -17.26 9.47
N ASN A 21 -15.83 -16.78 9.97
CA ASN A 21 -15.70 -15.39 10.44
C ASN A 21 -15.26 -14.42 9.32
N PHE A 22 -15.80 -14.62 8.11
CA PHE A 22 -15.42 -13.89 6.91
C PHE A 22 -16.66 -13.41 6.15
N ASP A 23 -16.55 -12.24 5.54
CA ASP A 23 -17.44 -11.87 4.43
C ASP A 23 -17.03 -12.61 3.16
N PHE A 24 -18.00 -12.94 2.31
CA PHE A 24 -17.78 -13.63 1.04
C PHE A 24 -16.77 -12.92 0.15
N LEU A 25 -16.97 -11.63 -0.11
CA LEU A 25 -16.05 -10.86 -0.95
C LEU A 25 -14.64 -10.77 -0.34
N CYS A 26 -14.54 -10.74 0.99
CA CYS A 26 -13.25 -10.74 1.68
C CYS A 26 -12.53 -12.07 1.52
N LEU A 27 -13.22 -13.20 1.75
CA LEU A 27 -12.63 -14.54 1.61
C LEU A 27 -12.32 -14.89 0.15
N LEU A 28 -13.16 -14.44 -0.78
CA LEU A 28 -12.94 -14.59 -2.23
C LEU A 28 -11.67 -13.84 -2.65
N SER A 29 -11.55 -12.56 -2.29
CA SER A 29 -10.37 -11.75 -2.61
C SER A 29 -9.10 -12.35 -2.01
N TRP A 30 -9.18 -12.85 -0.77
CA TRP A 30 -8.08 -13.57 -0.12
C TRP A 30 -7.68 -14.84 -0.89
N SER A 31 -8.64 -15.64 -1.34
CA SER A 31 -8.38 -16.91 -2.03
C SER A 31 -7.67 -16.77 -3.39
N GLN A 32 -7.74 -15.59 -4.01
CA GLN A 32 -7.07 -15.32 -5.29
C GLN A 32 -5.54 -15.23 -5.15
N GLU A 33 -5.05 -14.72 -4.02
CA GLU A 33 -3.62 -14.59 -3.73
C GLU A 33 -3.11 -15.72 -2.82
N HIS A 34 -3.97 -16.18 -1.90
CA HIS A 34 -3.66 -17.21 -0.93
C HIS A 34 -4.74 -18.30 -0.95
N PRO A 35 -4.51 -19.45 -1.61
CA PRO A 35 -5.48 -20.55 -1.63
C PRO A 35 -5.52 -21.33 -0.30
N SER A 36 -5.51 -20.63 0.84
CA SER A 36 -5.51 -21.18 2.20
C SER A 36 -6.35 -20.34 3.15
N CYS A 37 -6.89 -20.95 4.20
CA CYS A 37 -7.78 -20.30 5.16
C CYS A 37 -7.00 -19.28 6.02
N PRO A 38 -7.49 -18.04 6.22
CA PRO A 38 -6.81 -17.04 7.05
C PRO A 38 -6.63 -17.45 8.52
N LEU A 39 -7.49 -18.32 9.04
CA LEU A 39 -7.47 -18.72 10.46
C LEU A 39 -6.58 -19.94 10.73
N CYS A 40 -6.70 -20.99 9.91
CA CYS A 40 -6.03 -22.27 10.17
C CYS A 40 -4.98 -22.64 9.12
N LYS A 41 -4.82 -21.84 8.05
CA LYS A 41 -3.89 -22.07 6.95
C LYS A 41 -4.15 -23.36 6.14
N ALA A 42 -5.25 -24.06 6.39
CA ALA A 42 -5.66 -25.21 5.58
C ALA A 42 -5.96 -24.76 4.13
N PRO A 43 -5.61 -25.55 3.11
CA PRO A 43 -5.86 -25.19 1.71
C PRO A 43 -7.36 -25.06 1.45
N LEU A 44 -7.77 -23.98 0.80
CA LEU A 44 -9.15 -23.73 0.44
C LEU A 44 -9.47 -24.41 -0.89
N THR A 45 -10.49 -25.25 -0.91
CA THR A 45 -10.99 -25.89 -2.14
C THR A 45 -12.22 -25.18 -2.69
N ALA A 46 -13.05 -24.65 -1.81
CA ALA A 46 -14.25 -23.92 -2.16
C ALA A 46 -14.63 -22.90 -1.08
N ILE A 47 -15.49 -21.96 -1.44
CA ILE A 47 -16.11 -20.98 -0.55
C ILE A 47 -17.62 -21.10 -0.70
N GLU A 48 -18.33 -21.38 0.39
CA GLU A 48 -19.79 -21.44 0.41
C GLU A 48 -20.35 -20.13 0.97
N TYR A 49 -21.37 -19.54 0.32
CA TYR A 49 -21.92 -18.22 0.64
C TYR A 49 -23.41 -18.12 0.29
N ASP A 50 -24.06 -17.00 0.65
CA ASP A 50 -25.49 -16.73 0.39
C ASP A 50 -26.40 -17.87 0.87
N TRP A 51 -26.27 -18.26 2.14
CA TRP A 51 -27.08 -19.30 2.77
C TRP A 51 -28.51 -18.81 3.01
N ARG A 52 -29.47 -19.32 2.24
CA ARG A 52 -30.91 -19.03 2.40
C ARG A 52 -31.66 -20.14 3.13
N SER A 53 -31.14 -21.37 3.04
CA SER A 53 -31.60 -22.57 3.76
C SER A 53 -30.40 -23.50 3.98
N PRO A 54 -30.45 -24.47 4.92
CA PRO A 54 -29.38 -25.47 5.10
C PRO A 54 -28.98 -26.22 3.82
N THR A 55 -29.86 -26.28 2.81
CA THR A 55 -29.58 -26.91 1.51
C THR A 55 -29.49 -25.92 0.35
N ASP A 56 -29.73 -24.62 0.58
CA ASP A 56 -29.73 -23.57 -0.45
C ASP A 56 -28.63 -22.56 -0.15
N HIS A 57 -27.49 -22.77 -0.79
CA HIS A 57 -26.30 -21.93 -0.71
C HIS A 57 -25.56 -21.96 -2.05
N LYS A 58 -24.74 -20.93 -2.28
CA LYS A 58 -23.87 -20.86 -3.47
C LYS A 58 -22.47 -21.33 -3.12
N VAL A 59 -21.83 -22.02 -4.06
CA VAL A 59 -20.47 -22.54 -3.90
C VAL A 59 -19.57 -21.95 -4.98
N TYR A 60 -18.52 -21.26 -4.56
CA TYR A 60 -17.44 -20.82 -5.43
C TYR A 60 -16.28 -21.80 -5.32
N THR A 61 -15.95 -22.49 -6.42
CA THR A 61 -14.81 -23.42 -6.47
C THR A 61 -13.53 -22.66 -6.79
N ILE A 62 -12.49 -22.83 -5.99
CA ILE A 62 -11.21 -22.14 -6.19
C ILE A 62 -10.41 -22.90 -7.26
N PRO A 63 -10.01 -22.26 -8.38
CA PRO A 63 -9.20 -22.90 -9.40
C PRO A 63 -7.85 -23.33 -8.83
N LYS A 64 -7.50 -24.61 -8.98
CA LYS A 64 -6.18 -25.11 -8.61
C LYS A 64 -5.14 -24.51 -9.57
N GLN A 65 -4.28 -23.62 -9.10
CA GLN A 65 -3.18 -23.10 -9.91
C GLN A 65 -2.27 -24.26 -10.35
N GLU A 66 -2.32 -24.61 -11.63
CA GLU A 66 -1.36 -25.53 -12.24
C GLU A 66 0.00 -24.84 -12.36
N THR A 67 1.02 -25.40 -11.74
CA THR A 67 2.41 -24.95 -11.87
C THR A 67 2.89 -25.13 -13.33
N PRO A 68 3.53 -24.13 -13.95
CA PRO A 68 4.09 -24.29 -15.29
C PRO A 68 5.24 -25.30 -15.28
N LYS A 69 5.07 -26.40 -16.04
CA LYS A 69 6.14 -27.36 -16.33
C LYS A 69 7.19 -26.70 -17.24
N THR A 70 8.44 -26.76 -16.82
CA THR A 70 9.62 -26.39 -17.61
C THR A 70 9.72 -27.29 -18.85
N PRO A 71 9.84 -26.77 -20.08
CA PRO A 71 10.29 -27.56 -21.21
C PRO A 71 11.81 -27.51 -21.34
N ALA A 72 12.35 -28.66 -21.71
CA ALA A 72 13.76 -28.93 -21.90
C ALA A 72 14.37 -28.18 -23.10
N VAL A 73 15.70 -28.12 -23.03
CA VAL A 73 16.66 -27.54 -23.98
C VAL A 73 16.43 -28.00 -25.42
N ALA A 74 16.42 -27.04 -26.35
CA ALA A 74 16.76 -27.28 -27.75
C ALA A 74 17.63 -26.12 -28.25
N SER A 75 18.85 -26.46 -28.65
CA SER A 75 19.81 -25.58 -29.30
C SER A 75 19.31 -25.16 -30.67
N ALA A 76 19.30 -23.86 -30.96
CA ALA A 76 19.32 -23.35 -32.32
C ALA A 76 20.10 -22.03 -32.40
N THR A 77 21.11 -22.09 -33.25
CA THR A 77 22.07 -21.08 -33.71
C THR A 77 21.50 -19.68 -34.00
N SER A 78 22.22 -18.69 -33.46
CA SER A 78 22.56 -17.37 -34.01
C SER A 78 21.58 -16.67 -34.97
N ARG A 79 21.12 -15.49 -34.57
CA ARG A 79 21.28 -14.26 -35.37
C ARG A 79 21.32 -13.04 -34.44
N PHE A 80 22.48 -12.40 -34.37
CA PHE A 80 22.72 -11.17 -33.64
C PHE A 80 21.81 -10.02 -34.14
N ARG A 81 21.07 -9.41 -33.23
CA ARG A 81 20.58 -8.04 -33.36
C ARG A 81 20.67 -7.38 -31.98
N PRO A 82 21.37 -6.26 -31.79
CA PRO A 82 21.56 -5.70 -30.46
C PRO A 82 20.30 -4.92 -30.04
N PRO A 83 19.61 -5.25 -28.93
CA PRO A 83 18.76 -4.29 -28.29
C PRO A 83 19.60 -3.43 -27.36
N ARG A 84 19.44 -2.12 -27.48
CA ARG A 84 19.91 -1.09 -26.53
C ARG A 84 19.80 -1.61 -25.09
N ARG A 85 20.91 -1.61 -24.36
CA ARG A 85 20.95 -1.74 -22.90
C ARG A 85 20.03 -0.68 -22.31
N ARG A 86 18.83 -1.07 -21.87
CA ARG A 86 18.14 -0.38 -20.78
C ARG A 86 18.72 -0.96 -19.48
N PRO A 87 19.23 -0.14 -18.55
CA PRO A 87 19.60 -0.65 -17.24
C PRO A 87 18.37 -1.26 -16.59
N ALA A 88 18.41 -2.57 -16.37
CA ALA A 88 17.44 -3.29 -15.57
C ALA A 88 17.86 -3.15 -14.11
N THR A 89 17.41 -2.10 -13.44
CA THR A 89 17.48 -2.00 -11.97
C THR A 89 16.40 -1.03 -11.49
N SER A 90 15.21 -1.55 -11.27
CA SER A 90 14.30 -1.02 -10.26
C SER A 90 13.77 -2.25 -9.55
N HIS A 91 14.20 -2.42 -8.31
CA HIS A 91 13.66 -3.42 -7.39
C HIS A 91 12.16 -3.20 -7.28
N ARG A 92 11.38 -3.88 -8.12
CA ARG A 92 9.92 -3.88 -8.07
C ARG A 92 9.53 -4.56 -6.77
N PRO A 93 9.13 -3.82 -5.71
CA PRO A 93 8.86 -4.46 -4.45
C PRO A 93 7.44 -4.99 -4.53
N LEU A 94 7.30 -6.26 -4.88
CA LEU A 94 6.04 -6.99 -4.77
C LEU A 94 5.89 -7.40 -3.31
N TYR A 95 5.51 -6.48 -2.42
CA TYR A 95 5.08 -6.85 -1.08
C TYR A 95 3.59 -7.17 -1.11
N THR A 96 3.27 -8.43 -0.84
CA THR A 96 1.92 -8.97 -0.81
C THR A 96 1.24 -8.75 0.54
N THR A 97 1.98 -8.32 1.58
CA THR A 97 1.45 -8.09 2.93
C THR A 97 1.71 -6.66 3.43
N PRO A 98 0.83 -6.11 4.29
CA PRO A 98 1.06 -4.82 4.96
C PRO A 98 2.39 -4.75 5.71
N ASP A 99 2.79 -5.84 6.37
CA ASP A 99 4.06 -5.92 7.10
C ASP A 99 5.27 -5.81 6.16
N ALA A 100 5.22 -6.45 5.00
CA ALA A 100 6.29 -6.36 4.00
C ALA A 100 6.36 -4.96 3.37
N ALA A 101 5.21 -4.30 3.18
CA ALA A 101 5.14 -2.91 2.77
C ALA A 101 5.81 -2.01 3.81
N LEU A 102 5.46 -2.17 5.09
CA LEU A 102 6.03 -1.39 6.18
C LEU A 102 7.53 -1.65 6.34
N ALA A 103 7.99 -2.90 6.18
CA ALA A 103 9.41 -3.25 6.19
C ALA A 103 10.18 -2.60 5.03
N PHE A 104 9.56 -2.49 3.85
CA PHE A 104 10.12 -1.70 2.75
C PHE A 104 10.24 -0.22 3.12
N ARG A 105 9.17 0.39 3.65
CA ARG A 105 9.20 1.79 4.10
C ARG A 105 10.25 2.03 5.18
N ARG A 106 10.41 1.12 6.14
CA ARG A 106 11.47 1.17 7.18
C ARG A 106 12.87 1.28 6.55
N ARG A 107 13.15 0.55 5.46
CA ARG A 107 14.42 0.66 4.73
C ARG A 107 14.58 2.03 4.05
N ILE A 108 13.53 2.55 3.41
CA ILE A 108 13.56 3.89 2.78
C ILE A 108 13.96 4.97 3.80
N TYR A 109 13.39 4.95 5.00
CA TYR A 109 13.77 5.89 6.06
C TYR A 109 15.16 5.61 6.66
N ALA A 110 15.54 4.35 6.83
CA ALA A 110 16.86 4.00 7.35
C ALA A 110 17.98 4.46 6.40
N ASP A 111 17.78 4.27 5.10
CA ASP A 111 18.76 4.60 4.05
C ASP A 111 18.68 6.07 3.61
N GLN A 112 17.69 6.83 4.11
CA GLN A 112 17.41 8.22 3.72
C GLN A 112 17.19 8.38 2.20
N ASN A 113 16.49 7.41 1.60
CA ASN A 113 16.24 7.40 0.15
C ASN A 113 15.08 8.31 -0.22
N TYR A 114 15.39 9.44 -0.86
CA TYR A 114 14.38 10.37 -1.38
C TYR A 114 13.77 9.86 -2.68
N SER A 115 12.43 9.91 -2.80
CA SER A 115 11.79 9.64 -4.08
C SER A 115 12.21 10.64 -5.15
N LEU A 116 12.33 10.18 -6.38
CA LEU A 116 12.61 11.02 -7.54
C LEU A 116 11.41 11.92 -7.82
N HIS A 117 11.68 13.21 -8.06
CA HIS A 117 10.65 14.18 -8.39
C HIS A 117 10.04 13.88 -9.76
N VAL A 118 8.71 13.71 -9.79
CA VAL A 118 7.93 13.62 -11.03
C VAL A 118 7.25 14.97 -11.30
N GLY A 119 7.59 15.56 -12.45
CA GLY A 119 7.00 16.82 -12.90
C GLY A 119 5.51 16.70 -13.24
N THR A 120 4.80 17.83 -13.10
CA THR A 120 3.39 17.95 -13.50
C THR A 120 3.29 18.00 -15.01
N ASN A 121 2.75 16.96 -15.62
CA ASN A 121 2.46 16.94 -17.06
C ASN A 121 1.22 16.09 -17.34
N ARG A 122 0.64 16.26 -18.54
CA ARG A 122 -0.60 15.57 -18.94
C ARG A 122 -0.45 14.04 -18.90
N THR A 123 0.76 13.53 -19.12
CA THR A 123 1.04 12.10 -19.18
C THR A 123 1.23 11.48 -17.79
N SER A 124 1.87 12.19 -16.87
CA SER A 124 2.12 11.76 -15.49
C SER A 124 0.90 11.95 -14.60
N GLN A 125 0.05 12.93 -14.93
CA GLN A 125 -1.12 13.33 -14.13
C GLN A 125 -0.78 13.80 -12.72
N TYR A 126 0.50 14.08 -12.44
CA TYR A 126 0.91 14.68 -11.17
C TYR A 126 0.41 16.12 -11.10
N GLN A 127 -0.14 16.52 -9.95
CA GLN A 127 -0.73 17.84 -9.73
C GLN A 127 -0.11 18.50 -8.51
N ASN A 128 0.24 19.78 -8.61
CA ASN A 128 0.68 20.56 -7.45
C ASN A 128 -0.53 20.95 -6.60
N PHE A 129 -0.28 21.14 -5.30
CA PHE A 129 -1.27 21.69 -4.38
C PHE A 129 -0.62 22.80 -3.55
N THR A 130 -1.44 23.73 -3.10
CA THR A 130 -1.11 24.78 -2.12
C THR A 130 -1.86 24.52 -0.82
N PRO A 131 -1.46 25.14 0.32
CA PRO A 131 -2.17 25.01 1.59
C PRO A 131 -3.66 25.34 1.48
N ALA A 132 -4.00 26.39 0.71
CA ALA A 132 -5.38 26.76 0.45
C ALA A 132 -6.17 25.67 -0.30
N THR A 133 -5.60 25.09 -1.36
CA THR A 133 -6.25 23.99 -2.10
C THR A 133 -6.36 22.72 -1.26
N PHE A 134 -5.37 22.45 -0.39
CA PHE A 134 -5.41 21.33 0.55
C PHE A 134 -6.50 21.50 1.61
N ALA A 135 -6.61 22.70 2.18
CA ALA A 135 -7.65 23.05 3.15
C ALA A 135 -9.07 22.89 2.57
N ALA A 136 -9.25 23.24 1.29
CA ALA A 136 -10.53 23.13 0.59
C ALA A 136 -10.86 21.71 0.08
N SER A 137 -9.94 20.75 0.11
CA SER A 137 -10.12 19.41 -0.48
C SER A 137 -10.15 18.29 0.57
N PRO A 138 -11.35 17.84 1.02
CA PRO A 138 -11.49 16.68 1.90
C PRO A 138 -10.89 15.37 1.33
N PRO A 139 -10.97 15.08 0.01
CA PRO A 139 -10.30 13.92 -0.56
C PRO A 139 -8.78 13.96 -0.40
N LEU A 140 -8.15 15.13 -0.62
CA LEU A 140 -6.70 15.27 -0.49
C LEU A 140 -6.24 15.13 0.98
N GLN A 141 -7.02 15.67 1.92
CA GLN A 141 -6.81 15.45 3.36
C GLN A 141 -6.95 13.97 3.74
N SER A 142 -7.92 13.25 3.16
CA SER A 142 -8.10 11.82 3.41
C SER A 142 -6.94 10.99 2.86
N ARG A 143 -6.43 11.33 1.66
CA ARG A 143 -5.21 10.73 1.09
C ARG A 143 -3.97 11.01 1.93
N ALA A 144 -3.85 12.21 2.51
CA ALA A 144 -2.76 12.52 3.43
C ALA A 144 -2.82 11.59 4.65
N ARG A 145 -3.98 11.49 5.31
CA ARG A 145 -4.16 10.61 6.47
C ARG A 145 -3.87 9.14 6.15
N LEU A 146 -4.31 8.66 4.99
CA LEU A 146 -4.04 7.30 4.53
C LEU A 146 -2.55 7.00 4.51
N PHE A 147 -1.77 7.89 3.90
CA PHE A 147 -0.31 7.79 3.85
C PHE A 147 0.33 7.87 5.23
N MET A 148 -0.01 8.90 6.01
CA MET A 148 0.58 9.13 7.32
C MET A 148 0.33 7.99 8.32
N ARG A 149 -0.85 7.34 8.26
CA ARG A 149 -1.16 6.16 9.09
C ARG A 149 -0.18 5.01 8.87
N ARG A 150 0.35 4.83 7.65
CA ARG A 150 1.35 3.80 7.37
C ARG A 150 2.74 4.30 7.69
N GLU A 151 3.11 5.47 7.17
CA GLU A 151 4.49 5.95 7.25
C GLU A 151 4.95 6.21 8.67
N LEU A 152 4.06 6.73 9.53
CA LEU A 152 4.43 7.00 10.92
C LEU A 152 4.63 5.72 11.74
N LEU A 153 4.15 4.55 11.28
CA LEU A 153 4.44 3.25 11.91
C LEU A 153 5.87 2.76 11.64
N VAL A 154 6.63 3.45 10.79
CA VAL A 154 8.07 3.21 10.65
C VAL A 154 8.81 3.57 11.94
N PHE A 155 8.28 4.51 12.72
CA PHE A 155 8.86 4.93 13.98
C PHE A 155 8.28 4.10 15.13
N ASP A 156 9.07 3.18 15.68
CA ASP A 156 8.59 2.24 16.71
C ASP A 156 7.97 2.95 17.92
N PHE A 157 8.48 4.13 18.32
CA PHE A 157 7.91 4.93 19.42
C PHE A 157 6.50 5.51 19.15
N LEU A 158 6.06 5.53 17.89
CA LEU A 158 4.70 5.89 17.49
C LEU A 158 3.82 4.66 17.26
N ALA A 159 4.41 3.54 16.84
CA ALA A 159 3.70 2.30 16.52
C ALA A 159 2.92 1.75 17.73
N ASP A 160 3.48 1.85 18.93
CA ASP A 160 2.86 1.35 20.16
C ASP A 160 1.84 2.32 20.79
N ASN A 161 1.68 3.54 20.23
CA ASN A 161 0.83 4.58 20.81
C ASN A 161 -0.13 5.20 19.78
N ASN A 162 -1.26 4.53 19.60
CA ASN A 162 -2.32 4.95 18.68
C ASN A 162 -2.86 6.37 18.96
N ALA A 163 -2.91 6.81 20.22
CA ALA A 163 -3.37 8.15 20.57
C ALA A 163 -2.37 9.22 20.10
N ARG A 164 -1.08 9.01 20.33
CA ARG A 164 -0.01 9.91 19.87
C ARG A 164 0.07 9.93 18.34
N LEU A 165 -0.09 8.77 17.69
CA LEU A 165 -0.15 8.65 16.24
C LEU A 165 -1.32 9.48 15.67
N GLY A 166 -2.53 9.29 16.20
CA GLY A 166 -3.72 10.04 15.78
C GLY A 166 -3.57 11.55 15.95
N PHE A 167 -3.02 11.99 17.10
CA PHE A 167 -2.71 13.39 17.35
C PHE A 167 -1.73 13.95 16.31
N LEU A 168 -0.62 13.26 16.06
CA LEU A 168 0.41 13.71 15.13
C LEU A 168 -0.13 13.81 13.70
N ILE A 169 -0.98 12.87 13.28
CA ILE A 169 -1.65 12.91 11.98
C ILE A 169 -2.49 14.19 11.85
N GLU A 170 -3.36 14.51 12.82
CA GLU A 170 -4.18 15.71 12.74
C GLU A 170 -3.37 17.00 12.89
N TYR A 171 -2.30 16.97 13.68
CA TYR A 171 -1.34 18.08 13.79
C TYR A 171 -0.67 18.37 12.44
N ILE A 172 -0.17 17.34 11.74
CA ILE A 172 0.44 17.51 10.41
C ILE A 172 -0.61 17.96 9.38
N VAL A 173 -1.85 17.44 9.43
CA VAL A 173 -2.95 17.95 8.60
C VAL A 173 -3.19 19.44 8.85
N ALA A 174 -3.10 19.91 10.09
CA ALA A 174 -3.21 21.34 10.40
C ALA A 174 -2.06 22.16 9.81
N ILE A 175 -0.82 21.68 9.91
CA ILE A 175 0.36 22.31 9.27
C ILE A 175 0.14 22.44 7.75
N LEU A 176 -0.29 21.36 7.09
CA LEU A 176 -0.51 21.35 5.63
C LEU A 176 -1.61 22.32 5.17
N LYS A 177 -2.51 22.75 6.07
CA LYS A 177 -3.54 23.74 5.75
C LYS A 177 -3.03 25.17 5.78
N THR A 178 -1.94 25.43 6.51
CA THR A 178 -1.44 26.80 6.76
C THR A 178 -0.05 27.06 6.21
N THR A 179 0.74 26.02 5.95
CA THR A 179 2.17 26.12 5.67
C THR A 179 2.52 25.34 4.42
N GLU A 180 3.34 25.93 3.55
CA GLU A 180 3.88 25.23 2.39
C GLU A 180 4.94 24.21 2.82
N ILE A 181 4.90 23.00 2.23
CA ILE A 181 5.86 21.93 2.58
C ILE A 181 7.30 22.33 2.24
N LYS A 182 7.49 23.06 1.13
CA LYS A 182 8.79 23.47 0.58
C LYS A 182 8.99 24.98 0.66
N ASP A 183 8.72 25.56 1.81
CA ASP A 183 9.02 26.97 2.04
C ASP A 183 10.54 27.20 2.18
N ALA A 184 11.00 28.42 1.87
CA ALA A 184 12.42 28.77 1.98
C ALA A 184 12.95 28.69 3.43
N SER A 185 12.06 28.84 4.41
CA SER A 185 12.35 28.75 5.85
C SER A 185 12.41 27.33 6.38
N GLY A 186 11.95 26.31 5.63
CA GLY A 186 11.83 24.94 6.12
C GLY A 186 10.91 24.81 7.33
N SER A 187 9.94 25.71 7.51
CA SER A 187 9.11 25.79 8.71
C SER A 187 8.28 24.53 8.92
N ALA A 188 7.73 23.95 7.85
CA ALA A 188 7.00 22.69 7.94
C ALA A 188 7.87 21.55 8.48
N SER A 189 9.12 21.44 8.00
CA SER A 189 10.06 20.42 8.47
C SER A 189 10.44 20.64 9.93
N ALA A 190 10.71 21.88 10.33
CA ALA A 190 11.05 22.23 11.71
C ALA A 190 9.93 21.85 12.70
N LEU A 191 8.66 22.14 12.37
CA LEU A 191 7.51 21.79 13.21
C LEU A 191 7.33 20.27 13.35
N VAL A 192 7.49 19.53 12.25
CA VAL A 192 7.38 18.05 12.28
C VAL A 192 8.58 17.42 13.00
N ALA A 193 9.75 18.05 12.94
CA ALA A 193 10.97 17.64 13.64
C ALA A 193 10.91 17.83 15.17
N GLU A 194 9.84 18.41 15.73
CA GLU A 194 9.59 18.36 17.17
C GLU A 194 9.17 16.94 17.62
N PHE A 195 8.57 16.17 16.70
CA PHE A 195 8.07 14.82 16.97
C PHE A 195 8.95 13.73 16.35
N LEU A 196 9.63 14.05 15.24
CA LEU A 196 10.54 13.18 14.50
C LEU A 196 11.96 13.75 14.55
N SER A 197 12.99 13.05 14.05
CA SER A 197 14.29 13.70 13.81
C SER A 197 14.22 14.63 12.58
N LEU A 198 15.09 15.63 12.50
CA LEU A 198 15.11 16.59 11.37
C LEU A 198 15.21 15.91 10.00
N ASN A 199 16.09 14.90 9.89
CA ASN A 199 16.28 14.14 8.66
C ASN A 199 15.02 13.32 8.31
N ALA A 200 14.44 12.64 9.30
CA ALA A 200 13.22 11.86 9.12
C ALA A 200 12.02 12.74 8.76
N ALA A 201 11.87 13.91 9.39
CA ALA A 201 10.83 14.89 9.08
C ALA A 201 10.95 15.40 7.64
N SER A 202 12.17 15.75 7.21
CA SER A 202 12.42 16.25 5.86
C SER A 202 12.11 15.19 4.79
N LEU A 203 12.55 13.95 5.00
CA LEU A 203 12.23 12.85 4.09
C LEU A 203 10.72 12.52 4.11
N PHE A 204 10.11 12.45 5.30
CA PHE A 204 8.68 12.18 5.43
C PHE A 204 7.83 13.20 4.68
N LEU A 205 8.13 14.48 4.82
CA LEU A 205 7.40 15.55 4.12
C LEU A 205 7.62 15.51 2.61
N HIS A 206 8.83 15.16 2.16
CA HIS A 206 9.12 14.96 0.74
C HIS A 206 8.28 13.82 0.15
N GLU A 207 8.23 12.67 0.83
CA GLU A 207 7.44 11.51 0.40
C GLU A 207 5.93 11.80 0.44
N LEU A 208 5.47 12.52 1.48
CA LEU A 208 4.07 12.93 1.60
C LEU A 208 3.66 13.87 0.46
N GLU A 209 4.48 14.86 0.12
CA GLU A 209 4.23 15.72 -1.02
C GLU A 209 4.19 14.91 -2.33
N ALA A 210 5.17 14.02 -2.54
CA ALA A 210 5.24 13.18 -3.73
C ALA A 210 3.99 12.29 -3.89
N TRP A 211 3.50 11.71 -2.78
CA TRP A 211 2.25 10.95 -2.73
C TRP A 211 1.05 11.82 -3.07
N LEU A 212 0.88 12.97 -2.40
CA LEU A 212 -0.27 13.85 -2.58
C LEU A 212 -0.35 14.43 -3.99
N ARG A 213 0.79 14.68 -4.61
CA ARG A 213 0.87 15.11 -6.01
C ARG A 213 0.56 13.99 -7.00
N SER A 214 0.75 12.73 -6.62
CA SER A 214 0.56 11.58 -7.51
C SER A 214 -0.93 11.33 -7.82
N PRO A 215 -1.23 10.65 -8.95
CA PRO A 215 -2.60 10.26 -9.29
C PRO A 215 -3.08 8.98 -8.57
N TYR A 216 -2.23 8.34 -7.77
CA TYR A 216 -2.54 7.05 -7.16
C TYR A 216 -3.44 7.19 -5.92
N GLU A 217 -4.52 6.40 -5.88
CA GLU A 217 -5.44 6.40 -4.72
C GLU A 217 -5.05 5.37 -3.66
N ARG A 218 -4.28 4.35 -4.06
CA ARG A 218 -3.83 3.26 -3.18
C ARG A 218 -2.33 3.34 -2.96
N LEU A 219 -1.90 3.05 -1.74
CA LEU A 219 -0.49 3.09 -1.39
C LEU A 219 0.32 2.05 -2.17
N GLU A 220 -0.24 0.85 -2.35
CA GLU A 220 0.36 -0.22 -3.16
C GLU A 220 0.63 0.22 -4.60
N ASP A 221 -0.25 1.03 -5.18
CA ASP A 221 -0.06 1.56 -6.53
C ASP A 221 1.07 2.57 -6.57
N TRP A 222 1.12 3.51 -5.62
CA TRP A 222 2.22 4.47 -5.56
C TRP A 222 3.56 3.82 -5.34
N ASP A 223 3.63 2.88 -4.40
CA ASP A 223 4.84 2.12 -4.08
C ASP A 223 5.42 1.35 -5.29
N ARG A 224 4.55 0.85 -6.18
CA ARG A 224 4.97 0.17 -7.41
C ARG A 224 5.60 1.11 -8.44
N HIS A 225 5.30 2.40 -8.37
CA HIS A 225 5.67 3.37 -9.41
C HIS A 225 6.67 4.42 -8.93
N VAL A 226 6.71 4.71 -7.63
CA VAL A 226 7.70 5.60 -7.03
C VAL A 226 9.10 5.04 -7.26
N GLN A 227 10.03 5.92 -7.57
CA GLN A 227 11.43 5.58 -7.82
C GLN A 227 12.28 6.33 -6.80
N TYR A 228 13.38 5.73 -6.37
CA TYR A 228 14.30 6.28 -5.39
C TYR A 228 15.67 6.53 -6.04
N ALA A 229 16.39 7.55 -5.54
CA ALA A 229 17.75 7.88 -5.97
C ALA A 229 18.79 6.89 -5.42
#